data_AF-A0AAN9FZV9-F1
#
_entry.id   AF-A0AAN9FZV9-F1
#
_cell.length_a   1.000
_cell.length_b   1.000
_cell.length_c   1.000
_cell.angle_alpha   90.00
_cell.angle_beta   90.00
_cell.angle_gamma   90.00
#
_symmetry.space_group_name_H-M   'P 1'
#
loop_
_entity.id
_entity.type
_entity.pdbx_description
1 polymer ?
#
loop_
_entity_poly.entity_id
_entity_poly.type
_entity_poly.pdbx_seq_one_letter_code
_entity_poly.pdbx_strand_id
1 'polypeptide(L)'
;MADASCGYFSLLPNLYRSFGWNPGRRIYEWFGERMKAKTGEADFTFQQLYQKYGKKLCIIVTNLNHMTTEYCHPKTTPDMPIRTALRMSMAIPGLFSAMKYKHHGTEDVYVDGGVLCNYPIHCFDGWYLSMKPEDSFMRRLQPLRDIPLIMERNNRFGDYNDNTLGMLLYSDAEEDILRINLERRVGCLNPPKPEKETKLYIQRQKEAKMKQRAEREHARVVQAVDSFLRVLKKHNIDRTDVIDRHELEAAFQDEKEFPRDQAEVLFGKDFTVTQAFEILDRDDNGRVLMMSKRAR
;
A
#
# COMPACT_ATOMS: atom_id res chain seq x y z
N MET A 1 9.74 -16.13 -10.90
CA MET A 1 8.92 -15.46 -9.86
C MET A 1 8.16 -14.24 -10.43
N ALA A 2 7.76 -14.26 -11.69
CA ALA A 2 6.92 -13.24 -12.30
C ALA A 2 5.74 -13.94 -13.00
N ASP A 3 4.52 -13.51 -12.66
CA ASP A 3 3.26 -13.95 -13.30
C ASP A 3 2.74 -12.93 -14.33
N ALA A 4 3.52 -11.89 -14.62
CA ALA A 4 3.16 -10.90 -15.63
C ALA A 4 3.41 -11.49 -17.03
N SER A 5 2.36 -11.59 -17.84
CA SER A 5 2.44 -12.24 -19.15
C SER A 5 3.30 -11.50 -20.18
N CYS A 6 3.71 -10.24 -19.95
CA CYS A 6 4.55 -9.48 -20.88
C CYS A 6 5.36 -8.37 -20.18
N GLY A 7 6.55 -8.68 -19.64
CA GLY A 7 7.68 -7.77 -19.39
C GLY A 7 7.41 -6.32 -18.89
N TYR A 8 8.37 -5.42 -19.18
CA TYR A 8 8.39 -4.00 -18.79
C TYR A 8 7.24 -3.17 -19.41
N PHE A 9 6.43 -3.74 -20.33
CA PHE A 9 5.30 -3.04 -20.98
C PHE A 9 3.94 -3.29 -20.29
N SER A 10 3.92 -4.11 -19.24
CA SER A 10 2.78 -4.33 -18.34
C SER A 10 2.63 -3.28 -17.22
N LEU A 11 3.42 -2.20 -17.27
CA LEU A 11 3.62 -1.22 -16.19
C LEU A 11 2.41 -0.29 -15.93
N LEU A 12 1.89 0.36 -16.96
CA LEU A 12 0.79 1.34 -16.80
C LEU A 12 -0.62 0.75 -16.52
N PRO A 13 -1.05 -0.39 -17.09
CA PRO A 13 -2.39 -0.93 -16.89
C PRO A 13 -2.57 -1.63 -15.55
N ASN A 14 -1.53 -2.32 -15.04
CA ASN A 14 -1.60 -3.07 -13.80
C ASN A 14 -1.45 -2.13 -12.59
N LEU A 15 -0.65 -1.07 -12.74
CA LEU A 15 -0.60 0.04 -11.78
C LEU A 15 -1.94 0.79 -11.73
N TYR A 16 -2.62 0.97 -12.87
CA TYR A 16 -3.86 1.75 -12.97
C TYR A 16 -5.16 0.94 -12.68
N ARG A 17 -5.30 -0.28 -13.21
CA ARG A 17 -6.50 -1.15 -13.00
C ARG A 17 -6.40 -2.03 -11.76
N SER A 18 -5.21 -2.34 -11.30
CA SER A 18 -4.98 -3.34 -10.24
C SER A 18 -4.05 -2.85 -9.14
N PHE A 19 -3.56 -1.61 -9.19
CA PHE A 19 -2.65 -1.02 -8.20
C PHE A 19 -1.34 -1.80 -7.97
N GLY A 20 -0.89 -2.67 -8.89
CA GLY A 20 0.42 -3.31 -8.79
C GLY A 20 0.76 -4.35 -9.85
N TRP A 21 2.07 -4.57 -10.05
CA TRP A 21 2.70 -5.36 -11.13
C TRP A 21 2.24 -6.83 -11.18
N ASN A 22 2.25 -7.52 -10.04
CA ASN A 22 2.02 -8.96 -9.94
C ASN A 22 0.64 -9.27 -9.33
N PRO A 23 -0.22 -10.07 -9.99
CA PRO A 23 -1.53 -10.43 -9.46
C PRO A 23 -1.45 -11.32 -8.19
N GLY A 24 -0.27 -11.85 -7.85
CA GLY A 24 -0.01 -12.60 -6.62
C GLY A 24 -0.70 -13.96 -6.55
N ARG A 25 -1.17 -14.50 -7.68
CA ARG A 25 -1.87 -15.79 -7.74
C ARG A 25 -0.98 -16.95 -7.29
N ARG A 26 0.24 -17.04 -7.83
CA ARG A 26 1.20 -18.06 -7.40
C ARG A 26 1.49 -18.04 -5.91
N ILE A 27 1.63 -16.85 -5.32
CA ILE A 27 1.91 -16.73 -3.90
C ILE A 27 0.69 -17.16 -3.07
N TYR A 28 -0.52 -16.79 -3.50
CA TYR A 28 -1.77 -17.25 -2.90
C TYR A 28 -1.93 -18.78 -2.96
N GLU A 29 -1.63 -19.40 -4.11
CA GLU A 29 -1.61 -20.85 -4.29
C GLU A 29 -0.55 -21.50 -3.40
N TRP A 30 0.66 -20.95 -3.38
CA TRP A 30 1.75 -21.43 -2.53
C TRP A 30 1.36 -21.41 -1.05
N PHE A 31 0.74 -20.34 -0.54
CA PHE A 31 0.22 -20.35 0.84
C PHE A 31 -0.86 -21.41 1.03
N GLY A 32 -1.77 -21.59 0.08
CA GLY A 32 -2.78 -22.64 0.13
C GLY A 32 -2.16 -24.04 0.22
N GLU A 33 -1.13 -24.32 -0.56
CA GLU A 33 -0.38 -25.58 -0.50
C GLU A 33 0.31 -25.77 0.86
N ARG A 34 0.96 -24.73 1.40
CA ARG A 34 1.62 -24.78 2.71
C ARG A 34 0.62 -24.98 3.85
N MET A 35 -0.54 -24.33 3.78
CA MET A 35 -1.63 -24.52 4.73
C MET A 35 -2.15 -25.95 4.63
N LYS A 36 -2.50 -26.42 3.43
CA LYS A 36 -3.01 -27.78 3.19
C LYS A 36 -2.04 -28.85 3.70
N ALA A 37 -0.75 -28.69 3.44
CA ALA A 37 0.29 -29.62 3.91
C ALA A 37 0.39 -29.71 5.44
N LYS A 38 0.02 -28.64 6.18
CA LYS A 38 0.07 -28.60 7.65
C LYS A 38 -1.26 -28.90 8.32
N THR A 39 -2.38 -28.53 7.71
CA THR A 39 -3.70 -28.55 8.35
C THR A 39 -4.67 -29.54 7.72
N GLY A 40 -4.43 -29.93 6.47
CA GLY A 40 -5.34 -30.70 5.61
C GLY A 40 -6.18 -29.83 4.67
N GLU A 41 -6.23 -28.51 4.88
CA GLU A 41 -7.13 -27.59 4.17
C GLU A 41 -6.37 -26.34 3.66
N ALA A 42 -6.58 -25.98 2.39
CA ALA A 42 -5.95 -24.78 1.81
C ALA A 42 -6.57 -23.48 2.34
N ASP A 43 -7.89 -23.49 2.55
CA ASP A 43 -8.68 -22.35 3.06
C ASP A 43 -8.83 -22.35 4.59
N PHE A 44 -7.80 -22.83 5.30
CA PHE A 44 -7.84 -22.91 6.75
C PHE A 44 -7.97 -21.52 7.40
N THR A 45 -8.94 -21.35 8.30
CA THR A 45 -9.35 -20.05 8.85
C THR A 45 -8.66 -19.70 10.16
N PHE A 46 -8.77 -18.43 10.57
CA PHE A 46 -8.28 -17.97 11.87
C PHE A 46 -8.96 -18.70 13.04
N GLN A 47 -10.28 -18.92 12.95
CA GLN A 47 -11.03 -19.64 13.97
C GLN A 47 -10.56 -21.09 14.11
N GLN A 48 -10.35 -21.78 12.98
CA GLN A 48 -9.84 -23.15 12.99
C GLN A 48 -8.42 -23.22 13.56
N LEU A 49 -7.55 -22.24 13.26
CA LEU A 49 -6.21 -22.16 13.86
C LEU A 49 -6.27 -22.03 15.38
N TYR A 50 -7.15 -21.17 15.89
CA TYR A 50 -7.34 -20.99 17.31
C TYR A 50 -7.90 -22.24 17.99
N GLN A 51 -8.94 -22.85 17.42
CA GLN A 51 -9.56 -24.06 17.99
C GLN A 51 -8.64 -25.28 17.96
N LYS A 52 -7.93 -25.50 16.85
CA LYS A 52 -7.09 -26.71 16.66
C LYS A 52 -5.75 -26.62 17.37
N TYR A 53 -5.16 -25.42 17.46
CA TYR A 53 -3.79 -25.26 17.94
C TYR A 53 -3.63 -24.25 19.09
N GLY A 54 -4.69 -23.57 19.52
CA GLY A 54 -4.61 -22.51 20.55
C GLY A 54 -3.80 -21.29 20.11
N LYS A 55 -3.48 -21.16 18.81
CA LYS A 55 -2.61 -20.09 18.29
C LYS A 55 -3.43 -18.88 17.88
N LYS A 56 -2.97 -17.71 18.32
CA LYS A 56 -3.51 -16.40 17.95
C LYS A 56 -2.61 -15.78 16.88
N LEU A 57 -3.07 -15.77 15.64
CA LEU A 57 -2.39 -15.12 14.53
C LEU A 57 -3.08 -13.79 14.24
N CYS A 58 -2.30 -12.73 14.12
CA CYS A 58 -2.78 -11.43 13.64
C CYS A 58 -2.05 -11.10 12.33
N ILE A 59 -2.81 -10.82 11.28
CA ILE A 59 -2.29 -10.35 10.00
C ILE A 59 -2.89 -8.96 9.75
N ILE A 60 -2.04 -8.01 9.38
CA ILE A 60 -2.44 -6.63 9.20
C ILE A 60 -2.66 -6.32 7.73
N VAL A 61 -3.74 -5.61 7.44
CA VAL A 61 -4.08 -5.15 6.09
C VAL A 61 -4.49 -3.69 6.13
N THR A 62 -4.31 -2.99 5.03
CA THR A 62 -4.78 -1.62 4.86
C THR A 62 -6.06 -1.63 4.02
N ASN A 63 -7.19 -1.21 4.59
CA ASN A 63 -8.43 -1.02 3.84
C ASN A 63 -8.45 0.40 3.24
N LEU A 64 -8.44 0.50 1.91
CA LEU A 64 -8.42 1.77 1.19
C LEU A 64 -9.79 2.47 1.19
N ASN A 65 -10.88 1.73 1.30
CA ASN A 65 -12.23 2.29 1.34
C ASN A 65 -12.46 3.08 2.64
N HIS A 66 -11.93 2.57 3.75
CA HIS A 66 -12.03 3.19 5.07
C HIS A 66 -10.77 3.98 5.49
N MET A 67 -9.73 3.98 4.65
CA MET A 67 -8.42 4.58 4.93
C MET A 67 -7.87 4.18 6.32
N THR A 68 -8.00 2.91 6.67
CA THR A 68 -7.68 2.43 8.02
C THR A 68 -6.96 1.08 8.02
N THR A 69 -6.26 0.80 9.12
CA THR A 69 -5.63 -0.49 9.38
C THR A 69 -6.66 -1.47 9.93
N GLU A 70 -6.78 -2.62 9.29
CA GLU A 70 -7.57 -3.74 9.81
C GLU A 70 -6.67 -4.88 10.30
N TYR A 71 -7.16 -5.57 11.31
CA TYR A 71 -6.45 -6.61 12.04
C TYR A 71 -7.19 -7.93 11.80
N CYS A 72 -6.73 -8.74 10.83
CA CYS A 72 -7.28 -10.07 10.59
C CYS A 72 -6.83 -11.00 11.72
N HIS A 73 -7.76 -11.49 12.53
CA HIS A 73 -7.50 -12.22 13.77
C HIS A 73 -8.72 -13.12 14.11
N PRO A 74 -8.60 -14.21 14.91
CA PRO A 74 -9.74 -15.04 15.28
C PRO A 74 -10.91 -14.26 15.91
N LYS A 75 -10.64 -13.14 16.57
CA LYS A 75 -11.65 -12.30 17.21
C LYS A 75 -12.42 -11.40 16.24
N THR A 76 -11.80 -10.97 15.16
CA THR A 76 -12.31 -9.93 14.24
C THR A 76 -12.76 -10.51 12.90
N THR A 77 -12.05 -11.52 12.40
CA THR A 77 -12.29 -12.17 11.11
C THR A 77 -12.16 -13.71 11.25
N PRO A 78 -12.96 -14.35 12.12
CA PRO A 78 -12.82 -15.78 12.44
C PRO A 78 -12.88 -16.69 11.20
N ASP A 79 -13.79 -16.39 10.27
CA ASP A 79 -14.10 -17.23 9.12
C ASP A 79 -13.22 -16.93 7.89
N MET A 80 -12.37 -15.90 7.96
CA MET A 80 -11.49 -15.55 6.86
C MET A 80 -10.38 -16.60 6.70
N PRO A 81 -10.14 -17.14 5.49
CA PRO A 81 -8.99 -18.00 5.25
C PRO A 81 -7.68 -17.23 5.48
N ILE A 82 -6.73 -17.86 6.18
CA ILE A 82 -5.45 -17.23 6.52
C ILE A 82 -4.68 -16.82 5.26
N ARG A 83 -4.71 -17.66 4.21
CA ARG A 83 -4.06 -17.34 2.92
C ARG A 83 -4.63 -16.09 2.24
N THR A 84 -5.91 -15.78 2.47
CA THR A 84 -6.57 -14.59 1.94
C THR A 84 -6.04 -13.35 2.65
N ALA A 85 -6.00 -13.37 3.99
CA ALA A 85 -5.40 -12.28 4.77
C ALA A 85 -3.92 -12.06 4.40
N LEU A 86 -3.15 -13.14 4.22
CA LEU A 86 -1.75 -13.04 3.77
C LEU A 86 -1.64 -12.37 2.39
N ARG A 87 -2.49 -12.74 1.42
CA ARG A 87 -2.48 -12.14 0.09
C ARG A 87 -2.87 -10.67 0.10
N MET A 88 -3.81 -10.26 0.95
CA MET A 88 -4.13 -8.83 1.19
C MET A 88 -2.92 -8.11 1.81
N SER A 89 -2.33 -8.70 2.84
CA SER A 89 -1.25 -8.11 3.65
C SER A 89 0.04 -7.83 2.89
N MET A 90 0.28 -8.53 1.78
CA MET A 90 1.45 -8.33 0.88
C MET A 90 1.11 -7.65 -0.43
N ALA A 91 -0.07 -7.06 -0.56
CA ALA A 91 -0.46 -6.32 -1.76
C ALA A 91 0.26 -4.96 -1.79
N ILE A 92 1.60 -4.98 -1.84
CA ILE A 92 2.46 -3.80 -1.81
C ILE A 92 2.12 -2.95 -3.03
N PRO A 93 1.63 -1.71 -2.85
CA PRO A 93 1.26 -0.84 -3.95
C PRO A 93 2.40 -0.73 -4.99
N GLY A 94 2.05 -0.87 -6.26
CA GLY A 94 3.01 -0.87 -7.37
C GLY A 94 3.66 -2.23 -7.65
N LEU A 95 3.90 -3.08 -6.65
CA LEU A 95 4.50 -4.40 -6.84
C LEU A 95 3.46 -5.52 -6.95
N PHE A 96 2.48 -5.55 -6.07
CA PHE A 96 1.42 -6.55 -6.08
C PHE A 96 0.07 -5.87 -6.24
N SER A 97 -0.79 -6.48 -7.05
CA SER A 97 -2.12 -5.93 -7.26
C SER A 97 -2.90 -5.87 -5.94
N ALA A 98 -3.59 -4.74 -5.70
CA ALA A 98 -4.56 -4.61 -4.63
C ALA A 98 -5.61 -5.71 -4.72
N MET A 99 -6.04 -6.19 -3.57
CA MET A 99 -7.00 -7.28 -3.48
C MET A 99 -8.39 -6.72 -3.18
N LYS A 100 -9.38 -7.10 -3.99
CA LYS A 100 -10.78 -6.83 -3.69
C LYS A 100 -11.33 -8.00 -2.92
N TYR A 101 -11.94 -7.73 -1.77
CA TYR A 101 -12.47 -8.78 -0.91
C TYR A 101 -13.86 -8.38 -0.43
N LYS A 102 -14.80 -9.31 -0.58
CA LYS A 102 -16.19 -9.11 -0.18
C LYS A 102 -16.39 -9.65 1.23
N HIS A 103 -16.77 -8.78 2.15
CA HIS A 103 -17.04 -9.11 3.54
C HIS A 103 -18.40 -8.55 3.93
N HIS A 104 -19.27 -9.37 4.55
CA HIS A 104 -20.63 -9.01 4.95
C HIS A 104 -21.48 -8.29 3.88
N GLY A 105 -21.28 -8.62 2.60
CA GLY A 105 -22.05 -8.05 1.49
C GLY A 105 -21.41 -6.83 0.83
N THR A 106 -20.39 -6.22 1.45
CA THR A 106 -19.65 -5.07 0.92
C THR A 106 -18.33 -5.53 0.31
N GLU A 107 -17.96 -4.99 -0.86
CA GLU A 107 -16.64 -5.22 -1.46
C GLU A 107 -15.71 -4.06 -1.14
N ASP A 108 -14.62 -4.36 -0.45
CA ASP A 108 -13.57 -3.39 -0.12
C ASP A 108 -12.25 -3.71 -0.82
N VAL A 109 -11.40 -2.69 -0.95
CA VAL A 109 -10.09 -2.78 -1.58
C VAL A 109 -9.00 -2.75 -0.52
N TYR A 110 -8.15 -3.77 -0.53
CA TYR A 110 -7.10 -3.98 0.44
C TYR A 110 -5.71 -3.92 -0.20
N VAL A 111 -4.79 -3.26 0.49
CA VAL A 111 -3.37 -3.21 0.17
C VAL A 111 -2.52 -3.64 1.36
N ASP A 112 -1.20 -3.67 1.14
CA ASP A 112 -0.22 -4.07 2.14
C ASP A 112 -0.41 -3.38 3.50
N GLY A 113 -0.31 -4.17 4.56
CA GLY A 113 -0.51 -3.70 5.93
C GLY A 113 0.55 -2.69 6.38
N GLY A 114 1.75 -2.78 5.81
CA GLY A 114 2.87 -1.89 6.08
C GLY A 114 2.67 -0.45 5.59
N VAL A 115 1.70 -0.22 4.69
CA VAL A 115 1.34 1.14 4.24
C VAL A 115 0.89 2.01 5.42
N LEU A 116 0.06 1.47 6.33
CA LEU A 116 -0.40 2.20 7.52
C LEU A 116 0.21 1.68 8.83
N CYS A 117 0.68 0.44 8.86
CA CYS A 117 1.14 -0.22 10.08
C CYS A 117 2.32 -1.16 9.78
N ASN A 118 3.50 -0.56 9.57
CA ASN A 118 4.74 -1.30 9.27
C ASN A 118 5.22 -2.19 10.44
N TYR A 119 4.89 -1.82 11.68
CA TYR A 119 5.32 -2.55 12.87
C TYR A 119 4.14 -2.79 13.81
N PRO A 120 3.36 -3.86 13.62
CA PRO A 120 2.19 -4.16 14.44
C PRO A 120 2.54 -4.79 15.79
N ILE A 121 3.53 -4.23 16.48
CA ILE A 121 3.99 -4.73 17.79
C ILE A 121 2.90 -4.63 18.86
N HIS A 122 2.01 -3.65 18.75
CA HIS A 122 0.92 -3.40 19.69
C HIS A 122 -0.28 -4.33 19.50
N CYS A 123 -0.32 -5.16 18.46
CA CYS A 123 -1.54 -5.89 18.11
C CYS A 123 -1.99 -6.88 19.21
N PHE A 124 -1.06 -7.36 20.04
CA PHE A 124 -1.38 -8.24 21.16
C PHE A 124 -1.48 -7.53 22.51
N ASP A 125 -1.42 -6.19 22.50
CA ASP A 125 -1.61 -5.37 23.68
C ASP A 125 -3.09 -4.99 23.86
N GLY A 126 -3.43 -4.53 25.06
CA GLY A 126 -4.78 -4.10 25.40
C GLY A 126 -5.84 -5.20 25.28
N TRP A 127 -7.09 -4.78 25.11
CA TRP A 127 -8.25 -5.70 25.13
C TRP A 127 -8.70 -6.10 23.73
N TYR A 128 -8.41 -5.30 22.70
CA TYR A 128 -9.10 -5.39 21.41
C TYR A 128 -8.94 -6.76 20.74
N LEU A 129 -7.73 -7.33 20.70
CA LEU A 129 -7.47 -8.68 20.17
C LEU A 129 -7.33 -9.77 21.25
N SER A 130 -7.50 -9.42 22.53
CA SER A 130 -7.47 -10.39 23.62
C SER A 130 -8.65 -11.36 23.52
N MET A 131 -8.37 -12.66 23.66
CA MET A 131 -9.36 -13.75 23.65
C MET A 131 -9.92 -14.07 25.05
N LYS A 132 -9.59 -13.26 26.07
CA LYS A 132 -10.13 -13.46 27.43
C LYS A 132 -11.63 -13.12 27.47
N PRO A 133 -12.46 -13.83 28.26
CA PRO A 133 -13.90 -13.56 28.34
C PRO A 133 -14.27 -12.12 28.74
N GLU A 134 -13.49 -11.51 29.64
CA GLU A 134 -13.62 -10.12 30.07
C GLU A 134 -13.37 -9.10 28.95
N ASP A 135 -12.63 -9.48 27.92
CA ASP A 135 -12.31 -8.62 26.77
C ASP A 135 -13.26 -8.82 25.59
N SER A 136 -14.35 -9.57 25.76
CA SER A 136 -15.39 -9.74 24.74
C SER A 136 -15.96 -8.39 24.28
N PHE A 137 -16.24 -8.27 22.97
CA PHE A 137 -16.79 -7.04 22.40
C PHE A 137 -18.09 -6.59 23.08
N MET A 138 -18.95 -7.55 23.45
CA MET A 138 -20.21 -7.25 24.14
C MET A 138 -20.01 -6.52 25.47
N ARG A 139 -18.92 -6.82 26.19
CA ARG A 139 -18.59 -6.12 27.45
C ARG A 139 -17.85 -4.81 27.20
N ARG A 140 -16.90 -4.83 26.27
CA ARG A 140 -15.97 -3.70 26.05
C ARG A 140 -16.58 -2.55 25.24
N LEU A 141 -17.62 -2.80 24.43
CA LEU A 141 -18.31 -1.75 23.66
C LEU A 141 -19.46 -1.08 24.41
N GLN A 142 -19.55 -1.24 25.74
CA GLN A 142 -20.55 -0.59 26.57
C GLN A 142 -19.94 0.51 27.47
N PRO A 143 -20.65 1.65 27.62
CA PRO A 143 -21.93 2.00 26.99
C PRO A 143 -21.76 2.44 25.52
N LEU A 144 -22.78 2.22 24.69
CA LEU A 144 -22.71 2.47 23.24
C LEU A 144 -22.40 3.93 22.87
N ARG A 145 -22.77 4.89 23.73
CA ARG A 145 -22.48 6.32 23.53
C ARG A 145 -20.98 6.63 23.48
N ASP A 146 -20.16 5.79 24.10
CA ASP A 146 -18.71 5.98 24.21
C ASP A 146 -17.95 5.17 23.15
N ILE A 147 -18.64 4.53 22.19
CA ILE A 147 -18.02 3.73 21.12
C ILE A 147 -16.89 4.47 20.40
N PRO A 148 -17.04 5.75 19.98
CA PRO A 148 -15.95 6.44 19.28
C PRO A 148 -14.67 6.49 20.12
N LEU A 149 -14.79 6.81 21.41
CA LEU A 149 -13.67 6.83 22.35
C LEU A 149 -13.10 5.43 22.58
N ILE A 150 -13.96 4.44 22.85
CA ILE A 150 -13.56 3.04 23.09
C ILE A 150 -12.77 2.47 21.89
N MET A 151 -13.15 2.86 20.68
CA MET A 151 -12.54 2.40 19.44
C MET A 151 -11.26 3.15 19.05
N GLU A 152 -10.88 4.21 19.78
CA GLU A 152 -9.58 4.85 19.61
C GLU A 152 -8.43 3.86 19.83
N ARG A 153 -7.34 4.06 19.09
CA ARG A 153 -6.23 3.09 19.06
C ARG A 153 -5.65 2.82 20.46
N ASN A 154 -5.43 3.89 21.23
CA ASN A 154 -4.86 3.81 22.57
C ASN A 154 -5.80 3.08 23.54
N ASN A 155 -7.11 3.28 23.42
CA ASN A 155 -8.08 2.55 24.24
C ASN A 155 -8.20 1.08 23.85
N ARG A 156 -8.00 0.74 22.57
CA ARG A 156 -8.02 -0.64 22.07
C ARG A 156 -6.80 -1.45 22.48
N PHE A 157 -5.61 -0.87 22.35
CA PHE A 157 -4.33 -1.56 22.50
C PHE A 157 -3.52 -1.12 23.73
N GLY A 158 -4.02 -0.18 24.52
CA GLY A 158 -3.27 0.43 25.61
C GLY A 158 -2.25 1.45 25.13
N ASP A 159 -1.60 2.11 26.09
CA ASP A 159 -0.59 3.14 25.82
C ASP A 159 0.84 2.58 25.84
N TYR A 160 1.21 1.90 26.92
CA TYR A 160 2.57 1.40 27.16
C TYR A 160 2.55 -0.03 27.68
N ASN A 161 3.43 -0.87 27.14
CA ASN A 161 3.61 -2.26 27.55
C ASN A 161 5.03 -2.47 28.09
N ASP A 162 5.15 -2.61 29.41
CA ASP A 162 6.41 -2.84 30.13
C ASP A 162 7.10 -4.17 29.78
N ASN A 163 6.37 -5.11 29.16
CA ASN A 163 6.87 -6.44 28.83
C ASN A 163 7.52 -6.52 27.44
N THR A 164 7.45 -5.44 26.65
CA THR A 164 7.95 -5.42 25.28
C THR A 164 9.14 -4.49 25.14
N LEU A 165 10.32 -5.06 24.89
CA LEU A 165 11.51 -4.30 24.49
C LEU A 165 11.56 -4.23 22.96
N GLY A 166 11.41 -3.03 22.41
CA GLY A 166 11.54 -2.77 20.97
C GLY A 166 12.94 -2.26 20.62
N MET A 167 13.59 -2.88 19.64
CA MET A 167 14.82 -2.38 19.03
C MET A 167 14.57 -2.16 17.53
N LEU A 168 14.92 -0.98 17.01
CA LEU A 168 14.91 -0.71 15.58
C LEU A 168 16.36 -0.65 15.10
N LEU A 169 16.74 -1.61 14.26
CA LEU A 169 17.95 -1.50 13.45
C LEU A 169 17.54 -0.76 12.19
N TYR A 170 18.18 0.38 11.94
CA TYR A 170 18.01 1.11 10.70
C TYR A 170 19.37 1.38 10.09
N SER A 171 19.45 1.28 8.77
CA SER A 171 20.61 1.83 8.07
C SER A 171 20.49 3.34 8.04
N ASP A 172 21.63 4.02 8.14
CA ASP A 172 21.63 5.45 7.97
C ASP A 172 21.25 5.93 6.56
N ALA A 173 21.28 5.02 5.57
CA ALA A 173 20.81 5.27 4.20
C ALA A 173 19.30 5.05 4.03
N GLU A 174 18.62 4.42 4.99
CA GLU A 174 17.18 4.19 4.95
C GLU A 174 16.43 5.43 5.47
N GLU A 175 15.38 5.80 4.74
CA GLU A 175 14.41 6.79 5.23
C GLU A 175 13.28 6.00 5.88
N ASP A 176 13.47 5.71 7.16
CA ASP A 176 12.46 5.04 7.96
C ASP A 176 11.70 6.07 8.80
N ILE A 177 10.37 6.07 8.70
CA ILE A 177 9.52 6.98 9.46
C ILE A 177 9.66 6.77 10.97
N LEU A 178 9.94 5.54 11.42
CA LEU A 178 10.21 5.24 12.82
C LEU A 178 11.55 5.82 13.26
N ARG A 179 12.57 5.82 12.40
CA ARG A 179 13.83 6.50 12.69
C ARG A 179 13.59 7.98 12.94
N ILE A 180 12.86 8.67 12.05
CA ILE A 180 12.52 10.09 12.23
C ILE A 180 11.80 10.31 13.57
N ASN A 181 10.86 9.42 13.91
CA ASN A 181 10.14 9.50 15.18
C ASN A 181 11.03 9.22 16.40
N LEU A 182 12.04 8.37 16.29
CA LEU A 182 13.04 8.10 17.34
C LEU A 182 14.00 9.28 17.51
N GLU A 183 14.50 9.83 16.41
CA GLU A 183 15.44 10.97 16.41
C GLU A 183 14.81 12.25 16.96
N ARG A 184 13.48 12.40 16.84
CA ARG A 184 12.72 13.51 17.45
C ARG A 184 12.50 13.36 18.95
N ARG A 185 12.83 12.22 19.57
CA ARG A 185 12.65 12.04 21.02
C ARG A 185 13.66 12.86 21.80
N VAL A 186 13.22 13.41 22.93
CA VAL A 186 14.09 14.15 23.85
C VAL A 186 15.23 13.24 24.31
N GLY A 187 16.48 13.70 24.15
CA GLY A 187 17.68 12.95 24.54
C GLY A 187 18.27 12.05 23.45
N CYS A 188 17.78 12.10 22.20
CA CYS A 188 18.41 11.35 21.11
C CYS A 188 19.81 11.91 20.78
N LEU A 189 20.82 11.04 20.77
CA LEU A 189 22.18 11.37 20.36
C LEU A 189 22.37 11.02 18.89
N ASN A 190 22.53 12.04 18.04
CA ASN A 190 22.94 11.81 16.67
C ASN A 190 24.42 11.37 16.65
N PRO A 191 24.78 10.31 15.92
CA PRO A 191 26.15 9.87 15.84
C PRO A 191 27.01 10.98 15.20
N PRO A 192 28.12 11.40 15.84
CA PRO A 192 29.01 12.40 15.26
C PRO A 192 29.63 11.86 13.97
N LYS A 193 29.91 12.77 13.02
CA LYS A 193 30.69 12.42 11.84
C LYS A 193 32.08 11.92 12.27
N PRO A 194 32.67 10.94 11.56
CA PRO A 194 34.00 10.48 11.89
C PRO A 194 35.02 11.63 11.71
N GLU A 195 36.01 11.73 12.58
CA GLU A 195 37.05 12.77 12.54
C GLU A 195 37.89 12.72 11.25
N LYS A 196 37.99 11.54 10.61
CA LYS A 196 38.66 11.33 9.33
C LYS A 196 37.71 10.63 8.35
N GLU A 197 37.77 11.01 7.07
CA GLU A 197 36.97 10.38 6.03
C GLU A 197 37.40 8.92 5.82
N THR A 198 36.60 7.99 6.32
CA THR A 198 36.82 6.56 6.12
C THR A 198 36.25 6.11 4.76
N LYS A 199 36.74 4.98 4.23
CA LYS A 199 36.18 4.37 3.01
C LYS A 199 34.66 4.15 3.11
N LEU A 200 34.18 3.69 4.28
CA LEU A 200 32.76 3.48 4.55
C LEU A 200 31.97 4.80 4.57
N TYR A 201 32.52 5.85 5.18
CA TYR A 201 31.90 7.18 5.18
C TYR A 201 31.75 7.74 3.76
N ILE A 202 32.79 7.62 2.94
CA ILE A 202 32.77 8.07 1.54
C ILE A 202 31.77 7.27 0.71
N GLN A 203 31.72 5.94 0.86
CA GLN A 203 30.74 5.09 0.17
C GLN A 203 29.31 5.49 0.53
N ARG A 204 29.04 5.69 1.83
CA ARG A 204 27.74 6.12 2.32
C ARG A 204 27.32 7.50 1.81
N GLN A 205 28.26 8.44 1.73
CA GLN A 205 28.03 9.75 1.10
C GLN A 205 27.63 9.62 -0.37
N LYS A 206 28.22 8.67 -1.11
CA LYS A 206 27.85 8.38 -2.51
C LYS A 206 26.45 7.78 -2.60
N GLU A 207 26.13 6.78 -1.78
CA GLU A 207 24.81 6.14 -1.74
C GLU A 207 23.70 7.14 -1.38
N ALA A 208 23.92 7.98 -0.36
CA ALA A 208 23.00 9.06 0.00
C ALA A 208 22.77 10.06 -1.16
N LYS A 209 23.82 10.43 -1.89
CA LYS A 209 23.69 11.28 -3.09
C LYS A 209 22.93 10.60 -4.23
N MET A 210 23.13 9.29 -4.44
CA MET A 210 22.37 8.54 -5.45
C MET A 210 20.89 8.47 -5.09
N LYS A 211 20.58 8.18 -3.82
CA LYS A 211 19.20 8.15 -3.31
C LYS A 211 18.52 9.51 -3.45
N GLN A 212 19.19 10.57 -3.02
CA GLN A 212 18.68 11.94 -3.18
C GLN A 212 18.42 12.30 -4.65
N ARG A 213 19.24 11.80 -5.58
CA ARG A 213 19.01 11.97 -7.02
C ARG A 213 17.75 11.21 -7.47
N ALA A 214 17.59 9.96 -7.05
CA ALA A 214 16.41 9.15 -7.38
C ALA A 214 15.11 9.76 -6.81
N GLU A 215 15.14 10.29 -5.59
CA GLU A 215 14.00 11.01 -4.99
C GLU A 215 13.63 12.27 -5.77
N ARG A 216 14.63 13.04 -6.21
CA ARG A 216 14.39 14.22 -7.07
C ARG A 216 13.81 13.83 -8.42
N GLU A 217 14.28 12.74 -9.02
CA GLU A 217 13.72 12.20 -10.26
C GLU A 217 12.28 11.72 -10.05
N HIS A 218 11.99 11.01 -8.95
CA HIS A 218 10.64 10.60 -8.58
C HIS A 218 9.70 11.79 -8.36
N ALA A 219 10.13 12.81 -7.62
CA ALA A 219 9.34 14.02 -7.38
C ALA A 219 9.01 14.77 -8.69
N ARG A 220 9.96 14.82 -9.64
CA ARG A 220 9.71 15.38 -10.98
C ARG A 220 8.65 14.60 -11.75
N VAL A 221 8.69 13.28 -11.70
CA VAL A 221 7.68 12.42 -12.33
C VAL A 221 6.31 12.64 -11.71
N VAL A 222 6.21 12.65 -10.38
CA VAL A 222 4.94 12.89 -9.66
C VAL A 222 4.35 14.26 -10.01
N GLN A 223 5.18 15.30 -10.05
CA GLN A 223 4.75 16.64 -10.46
C GLN A 223 4.26 16.67 -11.91
N ALA A 224 4.96 15.98 -12.82
CA ALA A 224 4.55 15.90 -14.22
C ALA A 224 3.21 15.16 -14.38
N VAL A 225 2.99 14.07 -13.64
CA VAL A 225 1.71 13.34 -13.60
C VAL A 225 0.59 14.24 -13.06
N ASP A 226 0.82 14.98 -11.98
CA ASP A 226 -0.17 15.89 -11.39
C ASP A 226 -0.59 16.99 -12.39
N SER A 227 0.39 17.65 -13.02
CA SER A 227 0.12 18.64 -14.06
C SER A 227 -0.64 18.04 -15.24
N PHE A 228 -0.25 16.84 -15.70
CA PHE A 228 -0.93 16.16 -16.80
C PHE A 228 -2.40 15.86 -16.46
N LEU A 229 -2.67 15.31 -15.28
CA LEU A 229 -4.02 15.04 -14.81
C LEU A 229 -4.85 16.33 -14.64
N ARG A 230 -4.24 17.41 -14.16
CA ARG A 230 -4.90 18.72 -14.05
C ARG A 230 -5.30 19.29 -15.41
N VAL A 231 -4.40 19.22 -16.39
CA VAL A 231 -4.66 19.71 -17.75
C VAL A 231 -5.72 18.85 -18.43
N LEU A 232 -5.65 17.53 -18.30
CA LEU A 232 -6.69 16.67 -18.84
C LEU A 232 -8.05 16.94 -18.18
N LYS A 233 -8.10 17.21 -16.87
CA LYS A 233 -9.34 17.62 -16.20
C LYS A 233 -9.88 18.95 -16.73
N LYS A 234 -9.01 19.89 -17.12
CA LYS A 234 -9.38 21.20 -17.68
C LYS A 234 -9.95 21.09 -19.09
N HIS A 235 -9.35 20.23 -19.93
CA HIS A 235 -9.74 20.04 -21.34
C HIS A 235 -10.74 18.90 -21.54
N ASN A 236 -11.22 18.30 -20.45
CA ASN A 236 -12.36 17.38 -20.47
C ASN A 236 -13.66 18.19 -20.62
N ILE A 237 -13.99 18.50 -21.87
CA ILE A 237 -15.11 19.37 -22.25
C ILE A 237 -16.43 18.67 -21.90
N ASP A 238 -16.44 17.35 -21.99
CA ASP A 238 -17.64 16.53 -21.87
C ASP A 238 -17.98 16.18 -20.41
N ARG A 239 -17.05 16.46 -19.48
CA ARG A 239 -17.09 16.04 -18.06
C ARG A 239 -17.32 14.54 -17.89
N THR A 240 -16.81 13.73 -18.81
CA THR A 240 -16.93 12.27 -18.76
C THR A 240 -15.63 11.63 -18.30
N ASP A 241 -15.69 10.40 -17.79
CA ASP A 241 -14.48 9.66 -17.42
C ASP A 241 -13.70 9.14 -18.64
N VAL A 242 -13.95 9.66 -19.84
CA VAL A 242 -13.39 9.22 -21.11
C VAL A 242 -12.74 10.42 -21.79
N ILE A 243 -11.44 10.30 -22.07
CA ILE A 243 -10.67 11.26 -22.84
C ILE A 243 -10.64 10.77 -24.29
N ASP A 244 -11.05 11.62 -25.22
CA ASP A 244 -10.85 11.33 -26.63
C ASP A 244 -9.51 11.88 -27.15
N ARG A 245 -9.17 11.54 -28.40
CA ARG A 245 -7.90 11.96 -29.00
C ARG A 245 -7.75 13.48 -29.09
N HIS A 246 -8.84 14.21 -29.30
CA HIS A 246 -8.81 15.66 -29.42
C HIS A 246 -8.59 16.32 -28.05
N GLU A 247 -9.20 15.78 -27.00
CA GLU A 247 -8.98 16.23 -25.62
C GLU A 247 -7.55 15.95 -25.14
N LEU A 248 -6.98 14.80 -25.53
CA LEU A 248 -5.57 14.50 -25.28
C LEU A 248 -4.66 15.47 -26.06
N GLU A 249 -4.94 15.70 -27.35
CA GLU A 249 -4.20 16.67 -28.17
C GLU A 249 -4.27 18.08 -27.58
N ALA A 250 -5.45 18.52 -27.11
CA ALA A 250 -5.62 19.80 -26.43
C ALA A 250 -4.80 19.89 -25.14
N ALA A 251 -4.71 18.80 -24.37
CA ALA A 251 -3.90 18.75 -23.17
C ALA A 251 -2.40 18.86 -23.46
N PHE A 252 -1.92 18.27 -24.54
CA PHE A 252 -0.52 18.44 -24.98
C PHE A 252 -0.24 19.83 -25.58
N GLN A 253 -1.27 20.57 -26.02
CA GLN A 253 -1.15 21.94 -26.52
C GLN A 253 -1.19 23.00 -25.40
N ASP A 254 -1.61 22.64 -24.18
CA ASP A 254 -1.63 23.54 -23.02
C ASP A 254 -0.25 23.64 -22.35
N GLU A 255 0.71 24.23 -23.07
CA GLU A 255 2.09 24.41 -22.63
C GLU A 255 2.20 25.27 -21.34
N LYS A 256 1.15 26.00 -20.98
CA LYS A 256 1.11 26.83 -19.77
C LYS A 256 0.94 25.99 -18.50
N GLU A 257 0.11 24.94 -18.54
CA GLU A 257 -0.18 24.10 -17.39
C GLU A 257 0.45 22.71 -17.44
N PHE A 258 0.84 22.25 -18.63
CA PHE A 258 1.60 21.02 -18.88
C PHE A 258 2.72 21.30 -19.89
N PRO A 259 3.83 21.89 -19.43
CA PRO A 259 4.94 22.24 -20.30
C PRO A 259 5.66 21.01 -20.87
N ARG A 260 6.35 21.21 -22.00
CA ARG A 260 7.00 20.13 -22.77
C ARG A 260 8.03 19.34 -21.96
N ASP A 261 8.74 19.97 -21.03
CA ASP A 261 9.70 19.29 -20.14
C ASP A 261 9.01 18.25 -19.25
N GLN A 262 7.81 18.53 -18.76
CA GLN A 262 7.00 17.57 -18.00
C GLN A 262 6.43 16.48 -18.91
N ALA A 263 6.04 16.82 -20.13
CA ALA A 263 5.61 15.84 -21.11
C ALA A 263 6.74 14.88 -21.50
N GLU A 264 7.96 15.38 -21.68
CA GLU A 264 9.15 14.55 -21.95
C GLU A 264 9.51 13.66 -20.75
N VAL A 265 9.25 14.10 -19.52
CA VAL A 265 9.41 13.28 -18.31
C VAL A 265 8.46 12.07 -18.30
N LEU A 266 7.24 12.22 -18.83
CA LEU A 266 6.24 11.15 -18.86
C LEU A 266 6.33 10.25 -20.09
N PHE A 267 6.61 10.83 -21.26
CA PHE A 267 6.49 10.16 -22.55
C PHE A 267 7.83 9.99 -23.30
N GLY A 268 8.94 10.53 -22.77
CA GLY A 268 10.27 10.49 -23.38
C GLY A 268 10.57 11.71 -24.27
N LYS A 269 11.83 11.93 -24.67
CA LYS A 269 12.25 13.16 -25.37
C LYS A 269 11.72 13.33 -26.79
N ASP A 270 11.38 12.23 -27.46
CA ASP A 270 10.97 12.20 -28.87
C ASP A 270 9.52 11.72 -29.04
N PHE A 271 8.69 11.94 -28.02
CA PHE A 271 7.31 11.51 -28.04
C PHE A 271 6.47 12.32 -29.04
N THR A 272 5.55 11.64 -29.72
CA THR A 272 4.47 12.27 -30.49
C THR A 272 3.15 12.10 -29.76
N VAL A 273 2.18 13.00 -30.01
CA VAL A 273 0.85 12.87 -29.38
C VAL A 273 0.17 11.57 -29.80
N THR A 274 0.39 11.11 -31.04
CA THR A 274 -0.06 9.79 -31.51
C THR A 274 0.54 8.66 -30.69
N GLN A 275 1.86 8.67 -30.44
CA GLN A 275 2.50 7.66 -29.59
C GLN A 275 2.03 7.75 -28.14
N ALA A 276 1.83 8.96 -27.60
CA ALA A 276 1.26 9.13 -26.27
C ALA A 276 -0.18 8.62 -26.19
N PHE A 277 -0.99 8.84 -27.24
CA PHE A 277 -2.35 8.31 -27.35
C PHE A 277 -2.34 6.78 -27.46
N GLU A 278 -1.48 6.18 -28.30
CA GLU A 278 -1.30 4.72 -28.39
C GLU A 278 -0.83 4.08 -27.06
N ILE A 279 -0.03 4.81 -26.28
CA ILE A 279 0.39 4.37 -24.94
C ILE A 279 -0.80 4.36 -23.96
N LEU A 280 -1.79 5.24 -24.16
CA LEU A 280 -2.94 5.46 -23.29
C LEU A 280 -4.22 4.71 -23.74
N ASP A 281 -4.46 4.56 -25.05
CA ASP A 281 -5.60 3.89 -25.69
C ASP A 281 -5.29 2.40 -25.92
N ARG A 282 -5.57 1.60 -24.89
CA ARG A 282 -5.19 0.19 -24.83
C ARG A 282 -6.15 -0.77 -25.54
N ASP A 283 -7.36 -0.32 -25.84
CA ASP A 283 -8.42 -1.16 -26.37
C ASP A 283 -8.66 -0.88 -27.88
N ASP A 284 -7.81 -0.03 -28.50
CA ASP A 284 -7.87 0.44 -29.89
C ASP A 284 -9.27 0.93 -30.31
N ASN A 285 -9.96 1.55 -29.35
CA ASN A 285 -11.34 2.00 -29.51
C ASN A 285 -11.44 3.51 -29.71
N GLY A 286 -10.30 4.20 -29.81
CA GLY A 286 -10.20 5.64 -29.98
C GLY A 286 -10.54 6.44 -28.73
N ARG A 287 -10.53 5.82 -27.53
CA ARG A 287 -10.98 6.42 -26.26
C ARG A 287 -10.13 5.99 -25.06
N VAL A 288 -9.64 6.96 -24.30
CA VAL A 288 -8.81 6.77 -23.09
C VAL A 288 -9.66 6.98 -21.82
N LEU A 289 -10.05 5.92 -21.12
CA LEU A 289 -10.82 6.05 -19.88
C LEU A 289 -9.97 6.56 -18.68
N MET A 290 -10.26 7.80 -18.27
CA MET A 290 -9.72 8.54 -17.11
C MET A 290 -10.17 8.01 -15.75
N MET A 291 -11.33 7.35 -15.71
CA MET A 291 -11.77 6.52 -14.59
C MET A 291 -12.64 5.39 -15.12
N SER A 292 -12.35 4.16 -14.71
CA SER A 292 -13.36 3.11 -14.87
C SER A 292 -14.54 3.45 -13.96
N LYS A 293 -15.68 3.81 -14.57
CA LYS A 293 -16.98 3.57 -13.93
C LYS A 293 -17.02 2.10 -13.55
N ARG A 294 -16.93 1.83 -12.26
CA ARG A 294 -17.58 0.64 -11.70
C ARG A 294 -18.97 1.04 -11.27
N ALA A 295 -19.95 0.54 -12.01
CA ALA A 295 -21.29 0.30 -11.50
C ALA A 295 -21.92 -0.84 -12.30
N ARG A 296 -21.56 -2.07 -11.95
CA ARG A 296 -22.45 -3.20 -11.65
C ARG A 296 -21.62 -4.34 -11.06
#